data_AF-A0A401V1C0-F1
#
_entry.id   AF-A0A401V1C0-F1
#
_cell.length_a   1.000
_cell.length_b   1.000
_cell.length_c   1.000
_cell.angle_alpha   90.00
_cell.angle_beta   90.00
_cell.angle_gamma   90.00
#
_symmetry.space_group_name_H-M   'P 1'
#
loop_
_entity.id
_entity.type
_entity.pdbx_description
1 polymer ?
#
loop_
_entity_poly.entity_id
_entity_poly.type
_entity_poly.pdbx_seq_one_letter_code
_entity_poly.pdbx_strand_id
1 'polypeptide(L)'
;MRLPSVLSCLVLAAGGALVATPSLAATPVPGCGAVLTTDSVLTADLTCPAGAGGLELAEGVTLDLGGHTLRGPGSGVGVLVQVLGDAGVHDGTIAGWSTGIRNDEPEFEIDGVVTIADVTFTENGTGVDPSGRWGASGKTYEVSDSVFTANSDGIGAFYGFAHVARSVFTGNGTAVNLITAGVAIEDSRIENNSTGLHCDESGCSVERSTLADNGVAVDARFFGADIVDSVVERNEVGLASFSVWGVNHVSGTEFLDNGTAIDLQSSSAEIVDNVFRGNGLGFRTDGSDPTWFPETLLRGNLFERNDDAIFFDEIEGGPNTRLTKNTANYNRGWGIHAPGVVDGGKNKAKGNGNQPQCVGVVCKGSKPQS
;
A
#
# COMPACT_ATOMS: atom_id res chain seq x y z
N MET A 1 44.42 -35.69 -41.69
CA MET A 1 43.23 -35.82 -42.56
C MET A 1 42.03 -35.38 -41.73
N ARG A 2 41.43 -34.22 -42.06
CA ARG A 2 40.04 -34.08 -42.57
C ARG A 2 38.98 -34.44 -41.50
N LEU A 3 38.07 -33.60 -41.02
CA LEU A 3 37.50 -32.28 -41.38
C LEU A 3 36.74 -31.76 -40.13
N PRO A 4 36.69 -30.46 -39.80
CA PRO A 4 35.71 -29.91 -38.87
C PRO A 4 34.42 -29.50 -39.61
N SER A 5 33.28 -30.00 -39.16
CA SER A 5 31.96 -29.63 -39.69
C SER A 5 31.53 -28.26 -39.17
N VAL A 6 31.45 -27.29 -40.08
CA VAL A 6 30.88 -25.96 -39.85
C VAL A 6 29.36 -26.06 -39.98
N LEU A 7 28.63 -25.77 -38.90
CA LEU A 7 27.17 -25.65 -38.90
C LEU A 7 26.83 -24.16 -39.09
N SER A 8 26.37 -23.80 -40.29
CA SER A 8 25.88 -22.46 -40.62
C SER A 8 24.51 -22.21 -39.99
N CYS A 9 24.42 -21.28 -39.04
CA CYS A 9 23.15 -20.71 -38.58
C CYS A 9 22.68 -19.63 -39.57
N LEU A 10 21.57 -19.91 -40.25
CA LEU A 10 20.84 -18.95 -41.07
C LEU A 10 20.04 -18.02 -40.13
N VAL A 11 20.41 -16.74 -40.06
CA VAL A 11 19.63 -15.72 -39.35
C VAL A 11 18.63 -15.12 -40.34
N LEU A 12 17.34 -15.43 -40.19
CA LEU A 12 16.27 -14.69 -40.85
C LEU A 12 15.96 -13.43 -40.02
N ALA A 13 16.43 -12.27 -40.49
CA ALA A 13 15.97 -10.98 -40.01
C ALA A 13 14.66 -10.61 -40.73
N ALA A 14 13.53 -10.86 -40.08
CA ALA A 14 12.24 -10.34 -40.52
C ALA A 14 12.12 -8.88 -40.04
N GLY A 15 12.37 -7.93 -40.94
CA GLY A 15 12.12 -6.51 -40.70
C GLY A 15 10.62 -6.23 -40.66
N GLY A 16 10.06 -6.17 -39.44
CA GLY A 16 8.71 -5.66 -39.22
C GLY A 16 8.71 -4.15 -39.38
N ALA A 17 8.06 -3.64 -40.43
CA ALA A 17 7.75 -2.23 -40.54
C ALA A 17 6.72 -1.86 -39.46
N LEU A 18 7.15 -1.14 -38.43
CA LEU A 18 6.25 -0.48 -37.49
C LEU A 18 5.45 0.57 -38.27
N VAL A 19 4.20 0.25 -38.57
CA VAL A 19 3.24 1.21 -39.10
C VAL A 19 2.85 2.11 -37.93
N ALA A 20 3.44 3.30 -37.86
CA ALA A 20 2.98 4.34 -36.95
C ALA A 20 1.56 4.74 -37.38
N THR A 21 0.57 4.36 -36.57
CA THR A 21 -0.79 4.86 -36.72
C THR A 21 -0.78 6.38 -36.48
N PRO A 22 -1.47 7.19 -37.31
CA PRO A 22 -1.56 8.62 -37.07
C PRO A 22 -2.24 8.86 -35.72
N SER A 23 -1.51 9.47 -34.79
CA SER A 23 -2.07 10.03 -33.56
C SER A 23 -3.03 11.15 -33.98
N LEU A 24 -4.32 10.96 -33.69
CA LEU A 24 -5.30 12.04 -33.78
C LEU A 24 -4.87 13.12 -32.78
N ALA A 25 -4.69 14.35 -33.25
CA ALA A 25 -4.30 15.45 -32.37
C ALA A 25 -5.45 15.74 -31.39
N ALA A 26 -5.15 15.68 -30.09
CA ALA A 26 -6.10 16.01 -29.04
C ALA A 26 -6.61 17.45 -29.17
N THR A 27 -7.88 17.67 -28.82
CA THR A 27 -8.53 18.98 -28.92
C THR A 27 -8.20 19.86 -27.71
N PRO A 28 -7.98 21.18 -27.87
CA PRO A 28 -7.76 22.04 -26.71
C PRO A 28 -8.95 22.07 -25.76
N VAL A 29 -8.70 21.98 -24.45
CA VAL A 29 -9.76 22.09 -23.43
C VAL A 29 -10.43 23.47 -23.49
N PRO A 30 -11.78 23.56 -23.57
CA PRO A 30 -12.50 24.82 -23.71
C PRO A 30 -12.45 25.75 -22.48
N GLY A 31 -12.31 25.18 -21.27
CA GLY A 31 -12.29 25.89 -20.00
C GLY A 31 -13.00 25.11 -18.88
N CYS A 32 -13.13 25.73 -17.71
CA CYS A 32 -13.80 25.14 -16.56
C CYS A 32 -15.29 24.87 -16.81
N GLY A 33 -15.81 23.80 -16.21
CA GLY A 33 -17.19 23.33 -16.39
C GLY A 33 -17.44 22.62 -17.72
N ALA A 34 -16.39 22.39 -18.53
CA ALA A 34 -16.54 21.73 -19.82
C ALA A 34 -16.72 20.22 -19.67
N VAL A 35 -17.64 19.68 -20.48
CA VAL A 35 -17.74 18.24 -20.74
C VAL A 35 -16.92 17.92 -21.99
N LEU A 36 -15.94 17.04 -21.84
CA LEU A 36 -15.01 16.63 -22.89
C LEU A 36 -15.54 15.35 -23.54
N THR A 37 -15.86 15.42 -24.83
CA THR A 37 -16.42 14.30 -25.62
C THR A 37 -15.43 13.71 -26.62
N THR A 38 -14.22 14.27 -26.68
CA THR A 38 -13.08 13.80 -27.46
C THR A 38 -11.81 14.01 -26.66
N ASP A 39 -10.78 13.22 -26.94
CA ASP A 39 -9.47 13.39 -26.32
C ASP A 39 -9.01 14.83 -26.38
N SER A 40 -8.56 15.34 -25.24
CA SER A 40 -8.33 16.76 -25.05
C SER A 40 -7.03 17.05 -24.32
N VAL A 41 -6.46 18.23 -24.59
CA VAL A 41 -5.20 18.68 -24.00
C VAL A 41 -5.32 20.08 -23.39
N LEU A 42 -4.78 20.27 -22.19
CA LEU A 42 -4.55 21.60 -21.65
C LEU A 42 -3.36 22.24 -22.39
N THR A 43 -3.53 23.50 -22.80
CA THR A 43 -2.46 24.26 -23.49
C THR A 43 -1.89 25.39 -22.64
N ALA A 44 -2.43 25.55 -21.43
CA ALA A 44 -2.02 26.47 -20.38
C ALA A 44 -2.63 26.02 -19.05
N ASP A 45 -2.12 26.53 -17.94
CA ASP A 45 -2.73 26.35 -16.63
C ASP A 45 -4.18 26.86 -16.63
N LEU A 46 -5.09 26.06 -16.07
CA LEU A 46 -6.50 26.35 -15.96
C LEU A 46 -6.88 26.51 -14.48
N THR A 47 -7.23 27.73 -14.07
CA THR A 47 -7.72 28.02 -12.72
C THR A 47 -9.22 28.25 -12.73
N CYS A 48 -9.95 27.40 -12.01
CA CYS A 48 -11.41 27.43 -11.97
C CYS A 48 -11.93 28.26 -10.79
N PRO A 49 -12.80 29.26 -11.04
CA PRO A 49 -13.42 30.01 -9.96
C PRO A 49 -14.47 29.16 -9.24
N ALA A 50 -14.80 29.56 -8.01
CA ALA A 50 -15.88 28.94 -7.25
C ALA A 50 -17.19 28.89 -8.06
N GLY A 51 -17.81 27.71 -8.12
CA GLY A 51 -19.08 27.48 -8.81
C GLY A 51 -18.97 27.19 -10.32
N ALA A 52 -17.79 27.27 -10.94
CA ALA A 52 -17.64 26.91 -12.36
C ALA A 52 -17.59 25.39 -12.60
N GLY A 53 -17.23 24.60 -11.59
CA GLY A 53 -16.94 23.17 -11.74
C GLY A 53 -15.58 22.91 -12.38
N GLY A 54 -15.11 21.67 -12.27
CA GLY A 54 -13.92 21.17 -12.95
C GLY A 54 -14.19 20.77 -14.39
N LEU A 55 -13.55 19.71 -14.87
CA LEU A 55 -13.78 19.12 -16.18
C LEU A 55 -14.56 17.80 -16.02
N GLU A 56 -15.41 17.46 -16.98
CA GLU A 56 -16.09 16.16 -17.03
C GLU A 56 -15.59 15.37 -18.25
N LEU A 57 -15.24 14.10 -18.06
CA LEU A 57 -14.83 13.20 -19.14
C LEU A 57 -15.99 12.29 -19.52
N ALA A 58 -16.38 12.33 -20.80
CA ALA A 58 -17.27 11.32 -21.37
C ALA A 58 -16.57 9.96 -21.48
N GLU A 59 -17.36 8.92 -21.70
CA GLU A 59 -16.86 7.57 -21.96
C GLU A 59 -15.78 7.55 -23.06
N GLY A 60 -14.68 6.87 -22.78
CA GLY A 60 -13.55 6.65 -23.69
C GLY A 60 -12.64 7.86 -23.89
N VAL A 61 -12.86 8.96 -23.16
CA VAL A 61 -12.10 10.21 -23.34
C VAL A 61 -10.88 10.26 -22.44
N THR A 62 -9.76 10.68 -23.01
CA THR A 62 -8.52 10.99 -22.28
C THR A 62 -8.28 12.50 -22.19
N LEU A 63 -7.93 12.96 -21.00
CA LEU A 63 -7.44 14.32 -20.73
C LEU A 63 -5.92 14.29 -20.52
N ASP A 64 -5.21 14.89 -21.46
CA ASP A 64 -3.80 15.25 -21.31
C ASP A 64 -3.70 16.62 -20.62
N LEU A 65 -3.09 16.70 -19.45
CA LEU A 65 -2.86 17.98 -18.78
C LEU A 65 -1.67 18.74 -19.39
N GLY A 66 -0.89 18.14 -20.30
CA GLY A 66 0.16 18.79 -21.08
C GLY A 66 1.27 19.44 -20.24
N GLY A 67 1.54 18.91 -19.05
CA GLY A 67 2.42 19.49 -18.03
C GLY A 67 1.84 20.71 -17.29
N HIS A 68 0.58 21.05 -17.52
CA HIS A 68 -0.12 22.19 -16.93
C HIS A 68 -0.89 21.84 -15.66
N THR A 69 -1.30 22.88 -14.94
CA THR A 69 -2.08 22.76 -13.70
C THR A 69 -3.57 23.00 -13.94
N LEU A 70 -4.41 22.05 -13.53
CA LEU A 70 -5.84 22.24 -13.29
C LEU A 70 -6.08 22.59 -11.82
N ARG A 71 -6.31 23.86 -11.53
CA ARG A 71 -6.44 24.39 -10.17
C ARG A 71 -7.88 24.72 -9.79
N GLY A 72 -8.31 24.23 -8.63
CA GLY A 72 -9.62 24.48 -8.04
C GLY A 72 -9.65 25.58 -6.99
N PRO A 73 -10.85 25.95 -6.53
CA PRO A 73 -11.08 26.99 -5.52
C PRO A 73 -11.07 26.45 -4.07
N GLY A 74 -10.60 25.23 -3.83
CA GLY A 74 -10.68 24.52 -2.55
C GLY A 74 -12.02 23.81 -2.31
N SER A 75 -12.86 23.66 -3.34
CA SER A 75 -14.14 22.95 -3.27
C SER A 75 -14.49 22.29 -4.60
N GLY A 76 -15.43 21.34 -4.60
CA GLY A 76 -15.85 20.61 -5.80
C GLY A 76 -14.84 19.57 -6.27
N VAL A 77 -15.08 19.06 -7.49
CA VAL A 77 -14.29 18.01 -8.14
C VAL A 77 -13.50 18.59 -9.30
N GLY A 78 -12.21 18.25 -9.41
CA GLY A 78 -11.34 18.70 -10.50
C GLY A 78 -11.62 18.02 -11.83
N VAL A 79 -11.67 16.70 -11.85
CA VAL A 79 -12.08 15.90 -13.00
C VAL A 79 -13.15 14.90 -12.57
N LEU A 80 -14.34 15.04 -13.15
CA LEU A 80 -15.43 14.10 -13.00
C LEU A 80 -15.39 13.10 -14.15
N VAL A 81 -15.47 11.81 -13.85
CA VAL A 81 -15.46 10.74 -14.86
C VAL A 81 -16.85 10.11 -14.91
N GLN A 82 -17.43 9.99 -16.11
CA GLN A 82 -18.72 9.31 -16.27
C GLN A 82 -18.64 7.84 -15.83
N VAL A 83 -19.73 7.34 -15.24
CA VAL A 83 -19.76 6.02 -14.59
C VAL A 83 -19.59 4.83 -15.54
N LEU A 84 -19.78 5.02 -16.84
CA LEU A 84 -19.62 3.97 -17.85
C LEU A 84 -18.34 4.13 -18.68
N GLY A 85 -17.77 2.98 -19.05
CA GLY A 85 -16.59 2.80 -19.89
C GLY A 85 -15.30 3.46 -19.40
N ASP A 86 -14.28 3.48 -20.25
CA ASP A 86 -12.93 3.86 -19.83
C ASP A 86 -12.73 5.38 -19.80
N ALA A 87 -11.77 5.87 -19.02
CA ALA A 87 -11.32 7.27 -19.09
C ALA A 87 -9.84 7.38 -18.73
N GLY A 88 -9.20 8.45 -19.19
CA GLY A 88 -7.77 8.69 -18.95
C GLY A 88 -7.48 10.11 -18.46
N VAL A 89 -6.53 10.25 -17.53
CA VAL A 89 -5.93 11.54 -17.17
C VAL A 89 -4.43 11.38 -17.06
N HIS A 90 -3.64 12.21 -17.73
CA HIS A 90 -2.18 12.12 -17.64
C HIS A 90 -1.43 13.45 -17.76
N ASP A 91 -0.13 13.42 -17.43
CA ASP A 91 0.88 14.46 -17.64
C ASP A 91 0.51 15.85 -17.11
N GLY A 92 0.52 16.05 -15.79
CA GLY A 92 0.36 17.40 -15.24
C GLY A 92 0.01 17.45 -13.77
N THR A 93 -0.68 18.50 -13.36
CA THR A 93 -1.01 18.74 -11.94
C THR A 93 -2.50 19.01 -11.73
N ILE A 94 -3.10 18.34 -10.75
CA ILE A 94 -4.46 18.63 -10.26
C ILE A 94 -4.35 19.13 -8.82
N ALA A 95 -4.78 20.38 -8.59
CA ALA A 95 -4.50 21.06 -7.33
C ALA A 95 -5.67 21.85 -6.74
N GLY A 96 -5.76 21.89 -5.41
CA GLY A 96 -6.68 22.79 -4.71
C GLY A 96 -8.16 22.44 -4.88
N TRP A 97 -8.52 21.16 -4.98
CA TRP A 97 -9.90 20.69 -5.06
C TRP A 97 -10.34 20.03 -3.75
N SER A 98 -11.66 19.92 -3.53
CA SER A 98 -12.13 19.00 -2.48
C SER A 98 -11.76 17.56 -2.86
N THR A 99 -11.97 17.21 -4.13
CA THR A 99 -11.58 15.93 -4.71
C THR A 99 -10.92 16.16 -6.06
N GLY A 100 -9.74 15.62 -6.31
CA GLY A 100 -9.03 15.78 -7.57
C GLY A 100 -9.74 15.07 -8.72
N ILE A 101 -9.84 13.74 -8.66
CA ILE A 101 -10.57 12.91 -9.64
C ILE A 101 -11.60 12.05 -8.91
N ARG A 102 -12.82 11.95 -9.47
CA ARG A 102 -13.86 11.05 -8.96
C ARG A 102 -14.82 10.61 -10.08
N ASN A 103 -15.49 9.49 -9.89
CA ASN A 103 -16.66 9.12 -10.69
C ASN A 103 -17.83 10.09 -10.46
N ASP A 104 -18.71 10.20 -11.46
CA ASP A 104 -20.07 10.67 -11.25
C ASP A 104 -20.88 9.67 -10.41
N GLU A 105 -21.94 10.11 -9.73
CA GLU A 105 -22.69 9.27 -8.78
C GLU A 105 -23.57 8.25 -9.54
N PRO A 106 -23.38 6.92 -9.38
CA PRO A 106 -24.08 5.92 -10.19
C PRO A 106 -25.50 5.63 -9.68
N GLU A 107 -26.50 5.72 -10.58
CA GLU A 107 -27.85 5.23 -10.28
C GLU A 107 -27.99 3.70 -10.45
N PHE A 108 -27.40 3.08 -11.51
CA PHE A 108 -27.69 1.65 -11.80
C PHE A 108 -26.55 0.80 -12.41
N GLU A 109 -25.55 1.36 -13.10
CA GLU A 109 -24.45 0.59 -13.72
C GLU A 109 -23.13 1.38 -13.67
N ILE A 110 -22.03 0.69 -13.37
CA ILE A 110 -20.67 1.25 -13.31
C ILE A 110 -19.69 0.19 -13.83
N ASP A 111 -18.89 0.58 -14.81
CA ASP A 111 -17.91 -0.28 -15.47
C ASP A 111 -16.75 0.53 -16.06
N GLY A 112 -15.73 -0.18 -16.55
CA GLY A 112 -14.56 0.42 -17.17
C GLY A 112 -13.43 0.75 -16.19
N VAL A 113 -12.37 1.28 -16.76
CA VAL A 113 -11.10 1.60 -16.09
C VAL A 113 -10.80 3.08 -16.19
N VAL A 114 -10.40 3.69 -15.07
CA VAL A 114 -9.83 5.04 -15.05
C VAL A 114 -8.32 4.92 -14.98
N THR A 115 -7.63 5.31 -16.05
CA THR A 115 -6.16 5.31 -16.11
C THR A 115 -5.62 6.68 -15.73
N ILE A 116 -4.73 6.71 -14.73
CA ILE A 116 -4.07 7.92 -14.24
C ILE A 116 -2.57 7.70 -14.33
N ALA A 117 -1.85 8.54 -15.09
CA ALA A 117 -0.41 8.38 -15.31
C ALA A 117 0.32 9.73 -15.27
N ASP A 118 1.46 9.81 -14.59
CA ASP A 118 2.30 11.03 -14.56
C ASP A 118 1.54 12.27 -14.06
N VAL A 119 0.67 12.10 -13.05
CA VAL A 119 -0.10 13.20 -12.46
C VAL A 119 0.39 13.53 -11.07
N THR A 120 0.55 14.83 -10.78
CA THR A 120 0.76 15.34 -9.43
C THR A 120 -0.57 15.81 -8.84
N PHE A 121 -0.99 15.20 -7.73
CA PHE A 121 -2.12 15.61 -6.91
C PHE A 121 -1.62 16.38 -5.70
N THR A 122 -2.02 17.65 -5.57
CA THR A 122 -1.56 18.46 -4.44
C THR A 122 -2.58 19.43 -3.88
N GLU A 123 -2.52 19.67 -2.57
CA GLU A 123 -3.39 20.62 -1.88
C GLU A 123 -4.89 20.27 -2.03
N ASN A 124 -5.22 19.00 -2.29
CA ASN A 124 -6.61 18.54 -2.36
C ASN A 124 -7.08 18.01 -1.00
N GLY A 125 -8.40 17.96 -0.81
CA GLY A 125 -8.98 17.12 0.24
C GLY A 125 -8.61 15.67 -0.02
N THR A 126 -9.14 15.11 -1.10
CA THR A 126 -8.79 13.77 -1.61
C THR A 126 -8.17 13.91 -3.00
N GLY A 127 -7.02 13.30 -3.26
CA GLY A 127 -6.41 13.32 -4.59
C GLY A 127 -7.25 12.55 -5.61
N VAL A 128 -7.47 11.27 -5.35
CA VAL A 128 -8.29 10.38 -6.20
C VAL A 128 -9.32 9.66 -5.34
N ASP A 129 -10.57 9.66 -5.79
CA ASP A 129 -11.68 8.98 -5.14
C ASP A 129 -12.27 7.93 -6.09
N PRO A 130 -11.84 6.65 -5.95
CA PRO A 130 -12.33 5.56 -6.78
C PRO A 130 -13.63 4.95 -6.22
N SER A 131 -14.34 5.66 -5.32
CA SER A 131 -15.53 5.11 -4.67
C SER A 131 -16.55 4.57 -5.67
N GLY A 132 -17.09 3.42 -5.31
CA GLY A 132 -18.13 2.73 -6.05
C GLY A 132 -19.46 2.78 -5.32
N ARG A 133 -20.37 1.90 -5.73
CA ARG A 133 -21.72 1.79 -5.16
C ARG A 133 -21.82 0.62 -4.21
N TRP A 134 -22.53 0.81 -3.11
CA TRP A 134 -22.87 -0.30 -2.19
C TRP A 134 -23.51 -1.47 -2.96
N GLY A 135 -22.91 -2.65 -2.86
CA GLY A 135 -23.44 -3.89 -3.43
C GLY A 135 -23.30 -4.02 -4.95
N ALA A 136 -22.51 -3.14 -5.59
CA ALA A 136 -22.06 -3.28 -6.97
C ALA A 136 -20.53 -3.13 -7.04
N SER A 137 -19.90 -3.60 -8.12
CA SER A 137 -18.48 -3.28 -8.40
C SER A 137 -18.33 -1.78 -8.64
N GLY A 138 -17.16 -1.19 -8.37
CA GLY A 138 -16.80 0.14 -8.85
C GLY A 138 -15.99 0.08 -10.15
N LYS A 139 -15.66 1.24 -10.74
CA LYS A 139 -14.57 1.29 -11.73
C LYS A 139 -13.26 0.88 -11.09
N THR A 140 -12.37 0.26 -11.86
CA THR A 140 -11.00 0.05 -11.43
C THR A 140 -10.19 1.29 -11.76
N TYR A 141 -9.48 1.84 -10.76
CA TYR A 141 -8.55 2.95 -10.98
C TYR A 141 -7.13 2.41 -11.09
N GLU A 142 -6.51 2.61 -12.24
CA GLU A 142 -5.12 2.23 -12.53
C GLU A 142 -4.25 3.49 -12.43
N VAL A 143 -3.52 3.65 -11.32
CA VAL A 143 -2.68 4.80 -11.03
C VAL A 143 -1.22 4.42 -11.19
N SER A 144 -0.47 5.18 -11.99
CA SER A 144 0.93 4.91 -12.24
C SER A 144 1.79 6.17 -12.29
N ASP A 145 3.05 6.03 -11.87
CA ASP A 145 4.09 7.06 -12.03
C ASP A 145 3.65 8.46 -11.54
N SER A 146 2.80 8.48 -10.50
CA SER A 146 2.11 9.68 -10.02
C SER A 146 2.59 10.11 -8.64
N VAL A 147 2.35 11.36 -8.28
CA VAL A 147 2.77 11.95 -7.01
C VAL A 147 1.58 12.52 -6.25
N PHE A 148 1.39 12.09 -5.02
CA PHE A 148 0.36 12.59 -4.11
C PHE A 148 1.03 13.34 -2.96
N THR A 149 0.91 14.66 -2.92
CA THR A 149 1.59 15.48 -1.92
C THR A 149 0.73 16.57 -1.30
N ALA A 150 0.79 16.72 0.01
CA ALA A 150 0.04 17.74 0.75
C ALA A 150 -1.48 17.67 0.53
N ASN A 151 -2.02 16.45 0.40
CA ASN A 151 -3.47 16.22 0.43
C ASN A 151 -3.91 15.81 1.84
N SER A 152 -5.21 15.90 2.12
CA SER A 152 -5.72 15.28 3.36
C SER A 152 -5.66 13.76 3.22
N ASP A 153 -6.22 13.23 2.13
CA ASP A 153 -6.08 11.85 1.67
C ASP A 153 -5.47 11.83 0.25
N GLY A 154 -4.46 10.99 0.01
CA GLY A 154 -3.94 10.79 -1.35
C GLY A 154 -4.97 10.08 -2.22
N ILE A 155 -5.33 8.86 -1.83
CA ILE A 155 -6.47 8.10 -2.36
C ILE A 155 -7.47 7.87 -1.23
N GLY A 156 -8.75 8.17 -1.45
CA GLY A 156 -9.81 7.96 -0.48
C GLY A 156 -10.97 7.20 -1.11
N ALA A 157 -11.38 6.05 -0.57
CA ALA A 157 -12.38 5.21 -1.23
C ALA A 157 -13.41 4.59 -0.28
N PHE A 158 -14.64 4.49 -0.79
CA PHE A 158 -15.74 3.71 -0.25
C PHE A 158 -16.31 2.80 -1.33
N TYR A 159 -16.31 1.47 -1.13
CA TYR A 159 -16.73 0.49 -2.14
C TYR A 159 -15.99 0.56 -3.49
N GLY A 160 -14.73 0.98 -3.49
CA GLY A 160 -13.90 1.15 -4.69
C GLY A 160 -12.69 0.22 -4.74
N PHE A 161 -12.02 0.16 -5.89
CA PHE A 161 -10.73 -0.49 -6.01
C PHE A 161 -9.74 0.38 -6.79
N ALA A 162 -8.51 0.46 -6.29
CA ALA A 162 -7.41 1.09 -6.99
C ALA A 162 -6.19 0.15 -7.06
N HIS A 163 -5.54 0.14 -8.20
CA HIS A 163 -4.20 -0.41 -8.37
C HIS A 163 -3.23 0.75 -8.55
N VAL A 164 -2.12 0.73 -7.82
CA VAL A 164 -1.16 1.82 -7.74
C VAL A 164 0.24 1.28 -7.96
N ALA A 165 0.92 1.77 -8.99
CA ALA A 165 2.27 1.35 -9.34
C ALA A 165 3.24 2.54 -9.42
N ARG A 166 4.49 2.35 -8.98
CA ARG A 166 5.60 3.31 -9.17
C ARG A 166 5.26 4.75 -8.76
N SER A 167 4.43 4.91 -7.73
CA SER A 167 3.91 6.20 -7.32
C SER A 167 4.49 6.62 -5.97
N VAL A 168 4.42 7.92 -5.68
CA VAL A 168 4.93 8.49 -4.44
C VAL A 168 3.82 9.19 -3.69
N PHE A 169 3.63 8.81 -2.42
CA PHE A 169 2.72 9.49 -1.49
C PHE A 169 3.54 10.13 -0.39
N THR A 170 3.57 11.46 -0.34
CA THR A 170 4.38 12.19 0.64
C THR A 170 3.70 13.37 1.28
N GLY A 171 3.83 13.51 2.60
CA GLY A 171 3.32 14.69 3.32
C GLY A 171 1.80 14.83 3.27
N ASN A 172 1.06 13.72 3.15
CA ASN A 172 -0.40 13.70 3.26
C ASN A 172 -0.82 13.45 4.71
N GLY A 173 -2.09 13.71 5.03
CA GLY A 173 -2.70 13.20 6.26
C GLY A 173 -2.66 11.68 6.25
N THR A 174 -3.42 11.09 5.34
CA THR A 174 -3.37 9.65 5.00
C THR A 174 -2.93 9.49 3.55
N ALA A 175 -1.98 8.60 3.26
CA ALA A 175 -1.63 8.33 1.85
C ALA A 175 -2.78 7.62 1.14
N VAL A 176 -3.32 6.55 1.75
CA VAL A 176 -4.47 5.81 1.23
C VAL A 176 -5.46 5.49 2.37
N ASN A 177 -6.70 5.95 2.22
CA ASN A 177 -7.77 5.84 3.21
C ASN A 177 -8.96 5.06 2.62
N LEU A 178 -9.19 3.85 3.11
CA LEU A 178 -10.18 2.91 2.55
C LEU A 178 -11.19 2.47 3.60
N ILE A 179 -12.46 2.50 3.21
CA ILE A 179 -13.56 1.94 3.99
C ILE A 179 -14.36 1.01 3.08
N THR A 180 -14.43 -0.26 3.42
CA THR A 180 -15.07 -1.30 2.60
C THR A 180 -14.65 -1.28 1.12
N ALA A 181 -13.35 -1.12 0.87
CA ALA A 181 -12.75 -0.93 -0.45
C ALA A 181 -11.50 -1.82 -0.61
N GLY A 182 -10.71 -1.61 -1.65
CA GLY A 182 -9.44 -2.29 -1.80
C GLY A 182 -8.38 -1.48 -2.53
N VAL A 183 -7.12 -1.76 -2.21
CA VAL A 183 -5.98 -1.24 -2.94
C VAL A 183 -4.91 -2.31 -3.12
N ALA A 184 -4.29 -2.32 -4.30
CA ALA A 184 -3.02 -3.01 -4.53
C ALA A 184 -1.94 -1.98 -4.85
N ILE A 185 -0.86 -1.97 -4.09
CA ILE A 185 0.27 -1.05 -4.24
C ILE A 185 1.53 -1.83 -4.58
N GLU A 186 2.17 -1.48 -5.68
CA GLU A 186 3.45 -2.08 -6.10
C GLU A 186 4.51 -1.05 -6.46
N ASP A 187 5.77 -1.41 -6.16
CA ASP A 187 6.97 -0.66 -6.57
C ASP A 187 6.90 0.84 -6.22
N SER A 188 6.25 1.18 -5.10
CA SER A 188 5.88 2.55 -4.72
C SER A 188 6.54 3.01 -3.42
N ARG A 189 6.44 4.31 -3.14
CA ARG A 189 6.97 4.94 -1.92
C ARG A 189 5.87 5.68 -1.18
N ILE A 190 5.65 5.31 0.08
CA ILE A 190 4.68 5.93 0.97
C ILE A 190 5.45 6.48 2.17
N GLU A 191 5.71 7.79 2.15
CA GLU A 191 6.65 8.40 3.10
C GLU A 191 6.17 9.69 3.74
N ASN A 192 6.56 9.95 4.99
CA ASN A 192 6.26 11.22 5.67
C ASN A 192 4.75 11.55 5.76
N ASN A 193 3.88 10.55 5.87
CA ASN A 193 2.44 10.76 6.11
C ASN A 193 2.11 10.53 7.59
N SER A 194 0.98 11.07 8.06
CA SER A 194 0.54 10.71 9.42
C SER A 194 0.20 9.22 9.47
N THR A 195 -0.56 8.76 8.47
CA THR A 195 -0.84 7.35 8.21
C THR A 195 -0.49 7.02 6.77
N GLY A 196 0.21 5.91 6.53
CA GLY A 196 0.43 5.39 5.19
C GLY A 196 -0.88 4.84 4.63
N LEU A 197 -1.23 3.62 5.02
CA LEU A 197 -2.47 2.98 4.62
C LEU A 197 -3.41 2.85 5.83
N HIS A 198 -4.65 3.31 5.68
CA HIS A 198 -5.76 3.00 6.58
C HIS A 198 -6.75 2.12 5.84
N CYS A 199 -6.93 0.89 6.33
CA CYS A 199 -7.68 -0.18 5.67
C CYS A 199 -8.78 -0.67 6.59
N ASP A 200 -9.94 -0.02 6.54
CA ASP A 200 -11.10 -0.39 7.34
C ASP A 200 -12.08 -1.22 6.53
N GLU A 201 -12.38 -2.44 6.98
CA GLU A 201 -13.16 -3.42 6.18
C GLU A 201 -12.64 -3.57 4.75
N SER A 202 -11.34 -3.39 4.55
CA SER A 202 -10.74 -3.23 3.22
C SER A 202 -9.58 -4.21 3.02
N GLY A 203 -9.39 -4.63 1.78
CA GLY A 203 -8.22 -5.42 1.38
C GLY A 203 -7.09 -4.50 0.93
N CYS A 204 -5.96 -4.52 1.64
CA CYS A 204 -4.77 -3.75 1.28
C CYS A 204 -3.61 -4.68 1.02
N SER A 205 -3.04 -4.61 -0.18
CA SER A 205 -1.79 -5.29 -0.50
C SER A 205 -0.69 -4.29 -0.85
N VAL A 206 0.49 -4.53 -0.31
CA VAL A 206 1.71 -3.75 -0.59
C VAL A 206 2.83 -4.71 -0.95
N GLU A 207 3.38 -4.53 -2.15
CA GLU A 207 4.44 -5.38 -2.68
C GLU A 207 5.63 -4.55 -3.19
N ARG A 208 6.87 -5.01 -2.95
CA ARG A 208 8.10 -4.39 -3.46
C ARG A 208 8.18 -2.87 -3.23
N SER A 209 7.62 -2.40 -2.11
CA SER A 209 7.43 -0.99 -1.85
C SER A 209 8.16 -0.54 -0.59
N THR A 210 8.32 0.77 -0.43
CA THR A 210 8.91 1.38 0.77
C THR A 210 7.86 2.18 1.52
N LEU A 211 7.65 1.86 2.80
CA LEU A 211 6.82 2.64 3.73
C LEU A 211 7.73 3.23 4.80
N ALA A 212 7.99 4.53 4.72
CA ALA A 212 9.03 5.17 5.51
C ALA A 212 8.55 6.42 6.26
N ASP A 213 9.04 6.61 7.49
CA ASP A 213 8.87 7.88 8.20
C ASP A 213 7.39 8.31 8.39
N ASN A 214 6.47 7.35 8.46
CA ASN A 214 5.06 7.61 8.76
C ASN A 214 4.80 7.48 10.27
N GLY A 215 3.69 8.04 10.76
CA GLY A 215 3.20 7.69 12.09
C GLY A 215 2.87 6.19 12.15
N VAL A 216 1.85 5.78 11.39
CA VAL A 216 1.53 4.36 11.17
C VAL A 216 1.71 4.03 9.70
N ALA A 217 2.54 3.04 9.36
CA ALA A 217 2.75 2.64 7.97
C ALA A 217 1.51 1.93 7.40
N VAL A 218 0.96 0.95 8.12
CA VAL A 218 -0.30 0.26 7.77
C VAL A 218 -1.17 0.09 9.03
N ASP A 219 -2.40 0.60 8.98
CA ASP A 219 -3.49 0.36 9.94
C ASP A 219 -4.55 -0.54 9.29
N ALA A 220 -4.55 -1.83 9.66
CA ALA A 220 -5.43 -2.84 9.08
C ALA A 220 -6.55 -3.25 10.04
N ARG A 221 -7.81 -3.21 9.56
CA ARG A 221 -9.00 -3.55 10.34
C ARG A 221 -9.92 -4.50 9.58
N PHE A 222 -10.60 -5.37 10.33
CA PHE A 222 -11.55 -6.38 9.85
C PHE A 222 -11.02 -7.45 8.88
N PHE A 223 -10.45 -7.11 7.72
CA PHE A 223 -10.03 -8.10 6.71
C PHE A 223 -8.52 -8.37 6.68
N GLY A 224 -7.71 -7.48 7.23
CA GLY A 224 -6.25 -7.63 7.31
C GLY A 224 -5.53 -6.97 6.13
N ALA A 225 -4.21 -7.10 6.11
CA ALA A 225 -3.36 -6.56 5.07
C ALA A 225 -2.24 -7.53 4.67
N ASP A 226 -1.82 -7.43 3.41
CA ASP A 226 -0.71 -8.17 2.85
C ASP A 226 0.49 -7.24 2.63
N ILE A 227 1.64 -7.57 3.20
CA ILE A 227 2.90 -6.83 3.05
C ILE A 227 3.98 -7.82 2.63
N VAL A 228 4.44 -7.70 1.39
CA VAL A 228 5.32 -8.70 0.78
C VAL A 228 6.53 -8.03 0.14
N ASP A 229 7.72 -8.60 0.36
CA ASP A 229 8.99 -8.20 -0.25
C ASP A 229 9.25 -6.68 -0.19
N SER A 230 8.84 -6.06 0.93
CA SER A 230 8.82 -4.61 1.10
C SER A 230 9.78 -4.14 2.20
N VAL A 231 9.98 -2.83 2.30
CA VAL A 231 10.74 -2.19 3.37
C VAL A 231 9.82 -1.29 4.17
N VAL A 232 9.70 -1.54 5.47
CA VAL A 232 8.92 -0.75 6.42
C VAL A 232 9.90 -0.15 7.42
N GLU A 233 10.18 1.14 7.31
CA GLU A 233 11.28 1.76 8.06
C GLU A 233 10.95 3.09 8.74
N ARG A 234 11.55 3.31 9.92
CA ARG A 234 11.45 4.58 10.67
C ARG A 234 10.02 5.07 10.93
N ASN A 235 9.04 4.17 10.97
CA ASN A 235 7.67 4.51 11.35
C ASN A 235 7.52 4.46 12.88
N GLU A 236 6.57 5.18 13.46
CA GLU A 236 6.23 4.97 14.88
C GLU A 236 5.67 3.56 15.07
N VAL A 237 4.76 3.14 14.18
CA VAL A 237 4.29 1.75 14.06
C VAL A 237 4.36 1.28 12.60
N GLY A 238 4.95 0.11 12.35
CA GLY A 238 5.02 -0.50 11.03
C GLY A 238 3.67 -1.03 10.56
N LEU A 239 3.16 -2.07 11.24
CA LEU A 239 1.81 -2.61 11.06
C LEU A 239 1.06 -2.56 12.39
N ALA A 240 -0.02 -1.80 12.43
CA ALA A 240 -1.03 -1.87 13.48
C ALA A 240 -2.24 -2.65 12.95
N SER A 241 -2.72 -3.65 13.69
CA SER A 241 -3.89 -4.42 13.27
C SER A 241 -4.87 -4.59 14.41
N PHE A 242 -6.11 -4.12 14.22
CA PHE A 242 -7.15 -4.12 15.24
C PHE A 242 -8.44 -4.80 14.76
N SER A 243 -8.97 -5.73 15.55
CA SER A 243 -10.25 -6.42 15.27
C SER A 243 -10.34 -7.01 13.86
N VAL A 244 -9.25 -7.66 13.41
CA VAL A 244 -9.17 -8.28 12.08
C VAL A 244 -9.63 -9.73 12.15
N TRP A 245 -10.79 -10.02 11.57
CA TRP A 245 -11.36 -11.37 11.42
C TRP A 245 -10.68 -12.17 10.29
N GLY A 246 -10.08 -11.46 9.33
CA GLY A 246 -9.17 -12.03 8.34
C GLY A 246 -7.79 -12.37 8.92
N VAL A 247 -6.79 -12.47 8.04
CA VAL A 247 -5.40 -12.77 8.38
C VAL A 247 -4.51 -11.73 7.71
N ASN A 248 -3.58 -11.15 8.46
CA ASN A 248 -2.52 -10.35 7.86
C ASN A 248 -1.42 -11.28 7.33
N HIS A 249 -0.96 -11.09 6.09
CA HIS A 249 0.18 -11.85 5.56
C HIS A 249 1.39 -10.93 5.42
N VAL A 250 2.46 -11.25 6.14
CA VAL A 250 3.69 -10.46 6.14
C VAL A 250 4.85 -11.38 5.81
N SER A 251 5.48 -11.19 4.65
CA SER A 251 6.58 -12.06 4.22
C SER A 251 7.67 -11.35 3.43
N GLY A 252 8.91 -11.85 3.54
CA GLY A 252 10.07 -11.30 2.83
C GLY A 252 10.36 -9.82 3.11
N THR A 253 9.76 -9.26 4.16
CA THR A 253 9.74 -7.82 4.44
C THR A 253 10.81 -7.46 5.47
N GLU A 254 11.42 -6.29 5.29
CA GLU A 254 12.37 -5.72 6.24
C GLU A 254 11.70 -4.64 7.08
N PHE A 255 11.63 -4.84 8.40
CA PHE A 255 11.20 -3.85 9.38
C PHE A 255 12.43 -3.23 10.04
N LEU A 256 12.72 -1.97 9.71
CA LEU A 256 13.96 -1.29 10.08
C LEU A 256 13.70 -0.05 10.93
N ASP A 257 14.28 0.00 12.13
CA ASP A 257 14.30 1.21 12.96
C ASP A 257 12.91 1.82 13.26
N ASN A 258 11.85 1.00 13.27
CA ASN A 258 10.50 1.45 13.67
C ASN A 258 10.38 1.51 15.19
N GLY A 259 9.46 2.32 15.71
CA GLY A 259 9.10 2.29 17.13
C GLY A 259 8.59 0.91 17.53
N THR A 260 7.48 0.46 16.91
CA THR A 260 6.99 -0.92 16.96
C THR A 260 6.83 -1.43 15.54
N ALA A 261 7.47 -2.55 15.18
CA ALA A 261 7.37 -3.08 13.83
C ALA A 261 5.98 -3.69 13.56
N ILE A 262 5.49 -4.58 14.44
CA ILE A 262 4.15 -5.17 14.31
C ILE A 262 3.43 -5.20 15.66
N ASP A 263 2.21 -4.68 15.68
CA ASP A 263 1.28 -4.68 16.82
C ASP A 263 -0.07 -5.29 16.43
N LEU A 264 -0.40 -6.43 17.02
CA LEU A 264 -1.66 -7.15 16.76
C LEU A 264 -2.60 -7.08 17.98
N GLN A 265 -3.75 -6.45 17.80
CA GLN A 265 -4.80 -6.32 18.81
C GLN A 265 -6.08 -7.01 18.35
N SER A 266 -6.48 -8.09 19.03
CA SER A 266 -7.65 -8.90 18.65
C SER A 266 -7.62 -9.25 17.14
N SER A 267 -6.47 -9.73 16.67
CA SER A 267 -6.19 -9.98 15.26
C SER A 267 -5.26 -11.19 15.09
N SER A 268 -5.06 -11.61 13.84
CA SER A 268 -4.20 -12.73 13.49
C SER A 268 -3.26 -12.40 12.33
N ALA A 269 -2.13 -13.10 12.24
CA ALA A 269 -1.19 -12.90 11.14
C ALA A 269 -0.33 -14.15 10.84
N GLU A 270 0.04 -14.30 9.57
CA GLU A 270 1.17 -15.13 9.14
C GLU A 270 2.38 -14.23 8.87
N ILE A 271 3.37 -14.28 9.75
CA ILE A 271 4.59 -13.46 9.70
C ILE A 271 5.77 -14.39 9.42
N VAL A 272 6.22 -14.43 8.16
CA VAL A 272 7.11 -15.46 7.65
C VAL A 272 8.36 -14.88 6.98
N ASP A 273 9.53 -15.37 7.41
CA ASP A 273 10.83 -15.10 6.77
C ASP A 273 11.15 -13.60 6.59
N ASN A 274 10.76 -12.79 7.58
CA ASN A 274 11.04 -11.35 7.64
C ASN A 274 12.30 -11.02 8.44
N VAL A 275 12.82 -9.81 8.26
CA VAL A 275 13.94 -9.25 9.03
C VAL A 275 13.45 -8.08 9.87
N PHE A 276 13.68 -8.13 11.17
CA PHE A 276 13.39 -7.07 12.13
C PHE A 276 14.70 -6.56 12.72
N ARG A 277 15.09 -5.34 12.39
CA ARG A 277 16.36 -4.77 12.84
C ARG A 277 16.19 -3.36 13.40
N GLY A 278 16.80 -3.10 14.55
CA GLY A 278 16.86 -1.75 15.12
C GLY A 278 15.53 -1.19 15.64
N ASN A 279 14.45 -1.98 15.63
CA ASN A 279 13.15 -1.52 16.08
C ASN A 279 13.11 -1.38 17.61
N GLY A 280 12.29 -0.48 18.15
CA GLY A 280 12.00 -0.43 19.59
C GLY A 280 11.31 -1.73 20.06
N LEU A 281 10.45 -2.28 19.23
CA LEU A 281 9.82 -3.59 19.45
C LEU A 281 9.59 -4.30 18.12
N GLY A 282 10.05 -5.54 17.99
CA GLY A 282 9.85 -6.33 16.77
C GLY A 282 8.41 -6.85 16.59
N PHE A 283 7.82 -7.44 17.63
CA PHE A 283 6.46 -7.97 17.57
C PHE A 283 5.81 -8.03 18.94
N ARG A 284 4.52 -7.66 18.99
CA ARG A 284 3.62 -7.94 20.11
C ARG A 284 2.21 -8.31 19.65
N THR A 285 1.49 -8.94 20.56
CA THR A 285 0.05 -9.18 20.45
C THR A 285 -0.61 -9.16 21.82
N ASP A 286 -1.90 -8.80 21.89
CA ASP A 286 -2.75 -9.00 23.07
C ASP A 286 -3.39 -10.40 23.13
N GLY A 287 -3.16 -11.22 22.09
CA GLY A 287 -3.79 -12.52 21.91
C GLY A 287 -5.21 -12.39 21.35
N SER A 288 -5.59 -13.36 20.52
CA SER A 288 -6.91 -13.41 19.91
C SER A 288 -7.66 -14.65 20.37
N ASP A 289 -8.99 -14.52 20.51
CA ASP A 289 -9.85 -15.64 20.87
C ASP A 289 -9.85 -16.67 19.72
N PRO A 290 -9.39 -17.92 19.94
CA PRO A 290 -9.32 -18.94 18.90
C PRO A 290 -10.69 -19.37 18.35
N THR A 291 -11.79 -18.96 18.98
CA THR A 291 -13.14 -19.18 18.46
C THR A 291 -13.48 -18.25 17.29
N TRP A 292 -12.87 -17.08 17.23
CA TRP A 292 -13.18 -16.04 16.23
C TRP A 292 -12.02 -15.77 15.28
N PHE A 293 -10.79 -16.00 15.72
CA PHE A 293 -9.59 -15.65 14.98
C PHE A 293 -8.74 -16.88 14.70
N PRO A 294 -8.15 -17.01 13.51
CA PRO A 294 -7.18 -18.05 13.24
C PRO A 294 -5.89 -17.80 14.03
N GLU A 295 -5.05 -18.83 14.13
CA GLU A 295 -3.80 -18.77 14.88
C GLU A 295 -2.79 -17.83 14.23
N THR A 296 -2.17 -16.97 15.02
CA THR A 296 -1.02 -16.15 14.59
C THR A 296 0.23 -17.03 14.48
N LEU A 297 0.87 -17.06 13.31
CA LEU A 297 2.09 -17.83 13.05
C LEU A 297 3.28 -16.89 12.84
N LEU A 298 4.29 -16.97 13.70
CA LEU A 298 5.61 -16.38 13.42
C LEU A 298 6.59 -17.48 13.08
N ARG A 299 7.09 -17.46 11.84
CA ARG A 299 8.00 -18.49 11.34
C ARG A 299 9.22 -17.93 10.63
N GLY A 300 10.40 -18.39 11.04
CA GLY A 300 11.63 -18.17 10.27
C GLY A 300 12.13 -16.72 10.28
N ASN A 301 11.57 -15.86 11.12
CA ASN A 301 11.96 -14.46 11.17
C ASN A 301 13.29 -14.25 11.90
N LEU A 302 14.03 -13.23 11.47
CA LEU A 302 15.27 -12.78 12.10
C LEU A 302 15.04 -11.46 12.85
N PHE A 303 15.18 -11.48 14.17
CA PHE A 303 15.17 -10.29 15.01
C PHE A 303 16.59 -9.98 15.48
N GLU A 304 17.14 -8.85 15.05
CA GLU A 304 18.52 -8.48 15.35
C GLU A 304 18.63 -7.03 15.82
N ARG A 305 19.26 -6.81 16.98
CA ARG A 305 19.54 -5.45 17.50
C ARG A 305 18.30 -4.56 17.63
N ASN A 306 17.14 -5.15 17.86
CA ASN A 306 15.97 -4.41 18.34
C ASN A 306 16.18 -4.09 19.83
N ASP A 307 15.35 -3.22 20.39
CA ASP A 307 15.27 -3.12 21.85
C ASP A 307 14.69 -4.42 22.40
N ASP A 308 13.42 -4.72 22.13
CA ASP A 308 12.85 -6.07 22.33
C ASP A 308 12.50 -6.72 20.99
N ALA A 309 12.80 -8.02 20.85
CA ALA A 309 12.49 -8.76 19.62
C ALA A 309 11.03 -9.22 19.56
N ILE A 310 10.65 -10.19 20.40
CA ILE A 310 9.26 -10.61 20.58
C ILE A 310 8.93 -10.41 22.06
N PHE A 311 7.93 -9.58 22.36
CA PHE A 311 7.56 -9.30 23.74
C PHE A 311 6.05 -9.06 23.92
N PHE A 312 5.47 -9.84 24.82
CA PHE A 312 4.17 -9.59 25.44
C PHE A 312 4.09 -10.35 26.78
N ASP A 313 3.23 -9.90 27.68
CA ASP A 313 3.01 -10.54 28.98
C ASP A 313 2.05 -11.74 28.87
N GLU A 314 1.82 -12.41 29.99
CA GLU A 314 0.88 -13.54 30.05
C GLU A 314 -0.54 -13.06 29.72
N ILE A 315 -1.14 -13.71 28.71
CA ILE A 315 -2.49 -13.45 28.23
C ILE A 315 -3.40 -14.54 28.77
N GLU A 316 -4.50 -14.14 29.41
CA GLU A 316 -5.49 -15.08 29.95
C GLU A 316 -6.07 -15.95 28.83
N GLY A 317 -6.07 -17.28 29.00
CA GLY A 317 -6.45 -18.23 27.95
C GLY A 317 -5.33 -18.60 26.96
N GLY A 318 -4.18 -17.93 27.06
CA GLY A 318 -3.04 -18.11 26.18
C GLY A 318 -3.21 -17.36 24.85
N PRO A 319 -2.15 -16.74 24.30
CA PRO A 319 -2.21 -16.16 22.96
C PRO A 319 -2.45 -17.30 21.95
N ASN A 320 -3.45 -17.16 21.09
CA ASN A 320 -3.67 -18.03 19.92
C ASN A 320 -2.53 -17.81 18.90
N THR A 321 -1.31 -18.23 19.26
CA THR A 321 -0.06 -17.87 18.58
C THR A 321 0.94 -19.01 18.65
N ARG A 322 1.62 -19.26 17.52
CA ARG A 322 2.69 -20.25 17.39
C ARG A 322 3.99 -19.60 16.93
N LEU A 323 5.07 -19.92 17.62
CA LEU A 323 6.43 -19.49 17.27
C LEU A 323 7.26 -20.68 16.81
N THR A 324 7.84 -20.63 15.60
CA THR A 324 8.73 -21.68 15.12
C THR A 324 9.90 -21.14 14.30
N LYS A 325 11.11 -21.69 14.53
CA LYS A 325 12.33 -21.32 13.79
C LYS A 325 12.72 -19.83 13.82
N ASN A 326 12.19 -19.03 14.74
CA ASN A 326 12.59 -17.63 14.85
C ASN A 326 13.97 -17.50 15.47
N THR A 327 14.73 -16.49 15.05
CA THR A 327 16.07 -16.20 15.57
C THR A 327 16.11 -14.79 16.15
N ALA A 328 16.33 -14.66 17.46
CA ALA A 328 16.42 -13.38 18.15
C ALA A 328 17.81 -13.16 18.76
N ASN A 329 18.64 -12.31 18.15
CA ASN A 329 20.02 -12.13 18.56
C ASN A 329 20.36 -10.67 18.85
N TYR A 330 21.17 -10.47 19.90
CA TYR A 330 21.78 -9.18 20.19
C TYR A 330 20.77 -8.03 20.34
N ASN A 331 19.54 -8.34 20.76
CA ASN A 331 18.54 -7.34 21.11
C ASN A 331 18.86 -6.78 22.50
N ARG A 332 18.58 -5.49 22.73
CA ARG A 332 18.96 -4.79 23.95
C ARG A 332 18.30 -5.41 25.19
N GLY A 333 17.06 -5.87 25.06
CA GLY A 333 16.23 -6.48 26.09
C GLY A 333 16.00 -7.97 25.83
N TRP A 334 14.75 -8.36 25.63
CA TRP A 334 14.31 -9.73 25.42
C TRP A 334 14.61 -10.23 24.00
N GLY A 335 15.06 -11.48 23.93
CA GLY A 335 15.06 -12.24 22.68
C GLY A 335 13.65 -12.71 22.34
N ILE A 336 13.08 -13.58 23.17
CA ILE A 336 11.68 -13.99 23.04
C ILE A 336 11.05 -14.04 24.43
N HIS A 337 10.10 -13.17 24.71
CA HIS A 337 9.23 -13.25 25.88
C HIS A 337 7.79 -13.42 25.41
N ALA A 338 7.33 -14.67 25.40
CA ALA A 338 6.05 -15.05 24.79
C ALA A 338 5.35 -16.15 25.61
N PRO A 339 5.01 -15.90 26.88
CA PRO A 339 4.32 -16.88 27.73
C PRO A 339 3.00 -17.34 27.09
N GLY A 340 2.66 -18.62 27.29
CA GLY A 340 1.39 -19.20 26.83
C GLY A 340 1.30 -19.55 25.34
N VAL A 341 2.29 -19.20 24.51
CA VAL A 341 2.30 -19.57 23.07
C VAL A 341 2.51 -21.06 22.85
N VAL A 342 2.16 -21.52 21.65
CA VAL A 342 2.55 -22.83 21.14
C VAL A 342 4.00 -22.78 20.64
N ASP A 343 4.91 -23.51 21.30
CA ASP A 343 6.28 -23.69 20.82
C ASP A 343 6.34 -24.70 19.66
N GLY A 344 6.42 -24.18 18.42
CA GLY A 344 6.63 -24.99 17.23
C GLY A 344 8.10 -25.44 17.04
N GLY A 345 8.98 -25.13 18.00
CA GLY A 345 10.35 -25.59 18.07
C GLY A 345 11.33 -24.85 17.15
N LYS A 346 12.62 -25.17 17.32
CA LYS A 346 13.77 -24.62 16.55
C LYS A 346 13.98 -23.11 16.69
N ASN A 347 13.33 -22.47 17.66
CA ASN A 347 13.61 -21.10 18.05
C ASN A 347 15.06 -20.98 18.57
N LYS A 348 15.69 -19.83 18.34
CA LYS A 348 17.06 -19.53 18.75
C LYS A 348 17.10 -18.13 19.33
N ALA A 349 17.80 -17.98 20.44
CA ALA A 349 18.10 -16.66 20.97
C ALA A 349 19.47 -16.66 21.64
N LYS A 350 20.26 -15.61 21.41
CA LYS A 350 21.57 -15.44 22.04
C LYS A 350 21.98 -13.97 22.14
N GLY A 351 22.74 -13.67 23.19
CA GLY A 351 23.35 -12.34 23.38
C GLY A 351 22.35 -11.21 23.55
N ASN A 352 21.09 -11.51 23.88
CA ASN A 352 20.10 -10.50 24.24
C ASN A 352 20.31 -10.07 25.69
N GLY A 353 19.90 -8.86 26.05
CA GLY A 353 20.15 -8.29 27.38
C GLY A 353 19.49 -9.02 28.54
N ASN A 354 18.31 -9.63 28.34
CA ASN A 354 17.56 -10.30 29.39
C ASN A 354 17.83 -11.81 29.47
N GLN A 355 17.66 -12.38 30.67
CA GLN A 355 17.73 -13.82 30.96
C GLN A 355 16.42 -14.30 31.60
N PRO A 356 15.94 -15.52 31.27
CA PRO A 356 16.46 -16.41 30.23
C PRO A 356 16.28 -15.80 28.83
N GLN A 357 17.07 -16.24 27.85
CA GLN A 357 16.97 -15.70 26.48
C GLN A 357 15.59 -15.93 25.83
N CYS A 358 14.85 -16.94 26.31
CA CYS A 358 13.49 -17.26 25.87
C CYS A 358 12.60 -17.62 27.06
N VAL A 359 11.38 -17.07 27.05
CA VAL A 359 10.26 -17.39 27.95
C VAL A 359 9.06 -17.80 27.09
N GLY A 360 8.37 -18.87 27.49
CA GLY A 360 7.24 -19.46 26.75
C GLY A 360 7.61 -20.41 25.61
N VAL A 361 8.86 -20.37 25.13
CA VAL A 361 9.39 -21.30 24.12
C VAL A 361 10.80 -21.80 24.47
N VAL A 362 11.20 -22.91 23.87
CA VAL A 362 12.55 -23.48 24.00
C VAL A 362 13.47 -22.92 22.93
N CYS A 363 14.59 -22.34 23.37
CA CYS A 363 15.64 -21.85 22.47
C CYS A 363 16.92 -22.67 22.56
N LYS A 364 17.49 -23.06 21.41
CA LYS A 364 18.81 -23.69 21.37
C LYS A 364 19.91 -22.64 21.59
N GLY A 365 20.80 -22.90 22.54
CA GLY A 365 21.97 -22.04 22.83
C GLY A 365 21.84 -21.20 24.11
N SER A 366 20.72 -21.28 24.82
CA SER A 366 20.51 -20.68 26.14
C SER A 366 21.28 -21.42 27.24
N LYS A 367 22.61 -21.44 27.18
CA LYS A 367 23.37 -21.64 28.42
C LYS A 367 23.28 -20.33 29.23
N PRO A 368 22.93 -20.38 30.52
CA PRO A 368 23.10 -19.21 31.38
C PRO A 368 24.56 -18.79 31.30
N GLN A 369 24.85 -17.50 31.06
CA GLN A 369 26.19 -17.00 31.34
C GLN A 369 26.34 -17.01 32.87
N SER A 370 27.27 -17.84 33.34
CA SER A 370 27.67 -17.95 34.74
C SER A 370 28.44 -16.74 35.23
#